data_AF-A0AAU7AQL6-F1
#
_entry.id   AF-A0AAU7AQL6-F1
#
_cell.length_a   1.000
_cell.length_b   1.000
_cell.length_c   1.000
_cell.angle_alpha   90.00
_cell.angle_beta   90.00
_cell.angle_gamma   90.00
#
_symmetry.space_group_name_H-M   'P 1'
#
loop_
_entity.id
_entity.type
_entity.pdbx_description
1 polymer ?
#
loop_
_entity_poly.entity_id
_entity_poly.type
_entity_poly.pdbx_seq_one_letter_code
_entity_poly.pdbx_strand_id
1 'polypeptide(L)'
;MRTAVLLLVGALALHQLRYALAAPSSDEAGEHGHGYLAVLAPLIGMLAALGLARWVTAAAPAPAGREQYARVRRVWPLMSAGLLLIFTIQELAEGLASPAHPDGLAGVFGQGGAISVPLAAAVGALLTVGVRVARRLEDTAPVRVRVDPGLILPGTPCLAAAVAAVPLLRAPLAANLAGRGPPRA
;
A
#
# COMPACT_ATOMS: atom_id res chain seq x y z
N MET A 1 -7.51 0.82 -3.83
CA MET A 1 -7.77 -0.10 -2.71
C MET A 1 -6.51 -0.72 -2.11
N ARG A 2 -5.61 -1.37 -2.86
CA ARG A 2 -4.39 -1.99 -2.31
C ARG A 2 -3.54 -1.07 -1.42
N THR A 3 -3.25 0.15 -1.88
CA THR A 3 -2.48 1.14 -1.11
C THR A 3 -3.17 1.51 0.21
N ALA A 4 -4.50 1.64 0.23
CA ALA A 4 -5.24 1.96 1.45
C ALA A 4 -5.17 0.83 2.46
N VAL A 5 -5.32 -0.43 2.01
CA VAL A 5 -5.16 -1.61 2.87
C VAL A 5 -3.76 -1.68 3.47
N LEU A 6 -2.72 -1.44 2.66
CA LEU A 6 -1.34 -1.43 3.14
C LEU A 6 -1.08 -0.31 4.16
N LEU A 7 -1.62 0.89 3.92
CA LEU A 7 -1.53 1.99 4.88
C LEU A 7 -2.28 1.68 6.19
N LEU A 8 -3.45 1.04 6.12
CA LEU A 8 -4.21 0.62 7.29
C LEU A 8 -3.44 -0.41 8.13
N VAL A 9 -2.94 -1.47 7.49
CA VAL A 9 -2.16 -2.53 8.14
C VAL A 9 -0.87 -1.94 8.72
N GLY A 10 -0.18 -1.08 7.97
CA GLY A 10 1.03 -0.41 8.44
C GLY A 10 0.77 0.53 9.61
N ALA A 11 -0.35 1.27 9.62
CA ALA A 11 -0.71 2.17 10.71
C ALA A 11 -1.02 1.38 11.98
N LEU A 12 -1.78 0.28 11.87
CA LEU A 12 -2.01 -0.63 12.99
C LEU A 12 -0.69 -1.21 13.53
N ALA A 13 0.19 -1.68 12.64
CA ALA A 13 1.48 -2.21 13.04
C ALA A 13 2.34 -1.14 13.74
N LEU A 14 2.39 0.08 13.21
CA LEU A 14 3.12 1.21 13.80
C LEU A 14 2.60 1.53 15.21
N HIS A 15 1.29 1.62 15.36
CA HIS A 15 0.65 1.90 16.64
C HIS A 15 0.97 0.81 17.67
N GLN A 16 0.78 -0.47 17.31
CA GLN A 16 1.11 -1.61 18.20
C GLN A 16 2.60 -1.67 18.56
N LEU A 17 3.50 -1.44 17.60
CA LEU A 17 4.95 -1.40 17.85
C LEU A 17 5.34 -0.26 18.78
N ARG A 18 4.72 0.92 18.64
CA ARG A 18 4.97 2.07 19.53
C ARG A 18 4.62 1.71 20.96
N TYR A 19 3.43 1.16 21.21
CA TYR A 19 3.02 0.76 22.56
C TYR A 19 3.92 -0.35 23.12
N ALA A 20 4.27 -1.36 22.32
CA ALA A 20 5.16 -2.44 22.77
C ALA A 20 6.56 -1.94 23.17
N LEU A 21 7.07 -0.89 22.53
CA LEU A 21 8.40 -0.34 22.79
C LEU A 21 8.43 0.81 23.82
N ALA A 22 7.29 1.49 24.00
CA ALA A 22 7.16 2.63 24.92
C ALA A 22 6.43 2.28 26.23
N ALA A 23 5.92 1.05 26.39
CA ALA A 23 5.20 0.64 27.60
C ALA A 23 6.09 0.78 28.85
N PRO A 24 5.65 1.54 29.87
CA PRO A 24 6.28 1.52 31.19
C PRO A 24 6.06 0.15 31.86
N SER A 25 6.90 -0.18 32.85
CA SER A 25 6.83 -1.42 33.62
C SER A 25 5.50 -1.56 34.40
N SER A 26 4.54 -2.27 33.79
CA SER A 26 3.38 -3.05 34.30
C SER A 26 2.54 -2.65 35.53
N ASP A 27 2.83 -1.60 36.30
CA ASP A 27 2.13 -1.39 37.59
C ASP A 27 0.90 -0.48 37.53
N GLU A 28 0.59 0.13 36.39
CA GLU A 28 -0.57 1.03 36.21
C GLU A 28 -1.64 0.46 35.26
N ALA A 29 -2.01 -0.81 35.46
CA ALA A 29 -3.17 -1.42 34.80
C ALA A 29 -4.49 -0.92 35.42
N GLY A 30 -4.75 0.38 35.31
CA GLY A 30 -5.98 1.03 35.75
C GLY A 30 -7.11 0.94 34.71
N GLU A 31 -8.14 0.17 35.07
CA GLU A 31 -9.56 0.28 34.69
C GLU A 31 -9.99 0.40 33.20
N HIS A 32 -10.76 -0.61 32.80
CA HIS A 32 -11.40 -0.85 31.51
C HIS A 32 -12.56 0.12 31.18
N GLY A 33 -12.33 1.43 31.17
CA GLY A 33 -13.35 2.45 30.87
C GLY A 33 -13.58 2.77 29.39
N HIS A 34 -12.67 2.37 28.50
CA HIS A 34 -12.57 2.96 27.15
C HIS A 34 -12.66 1.97 26.00
N GLY A 35 -13.48 0.92 26.11
CA GLY A 35 -13.67 -0.05 25.02
C GLY A 35 -14.10 0.57 23.66
N TYR A 36 -14.72 1.75 23.68
CA TYR A 36 -15.06 2.49 22.46
C TYR A 36 -13.83 3.10 21.76
N LEU A 37 -12.75 3.44 22.49
CA LEU A 37 -11.50 3.94 21.91
C LEU A 37 -10.83 2.88 21.01
N ALA A 38 -10.93 1.61 21.41
CA ALA A 38 -10.43 0.48 20.62
C ALA A 38 -11.09 0.36 19.24
N VAL A 39 -12.27 0.96 19.03
CA VAL A 39 -12.98 0.96 17.74
C VAL A 39 -12.83 2.31 17.02
N LEU A 40 -12.80 3.42 17.76
CA LEU A 40 -12.75 4.77 17.19
C LEU A 40 -11.44 5.05 16.44
N ALA A 41 -10.29 4.72 17.04
CA ALA A 41 -8.99 4.97 16.41
C ALA A 41 -8.77 4.17 15.11
N PRO A 42 -9.17 2.88 15.01
CA PRO A 42 -9.14 2.16 13.74
C PRO A 42 -10.06 2.75 12.65
N LEU A 43 -11.26 3.24 13.02
CA LEU A 43 -12.19 3.84 12.07
C LEU A 43 -11.64 5.14 11.48
N ILE A 44 -11.10 6.02 12.33
CA ILE A 44 -10.47 7.26 11.89
C ILE A 44 -9.23 6.95 11.03
N GLY A 45 -8.42 5.98 11.45
CA GLY A 45 -7.27 5.52 10.68
C GLY A 45 -7.65 4.98 9.30
N MET A 46 -8.79 4.29 9.19
CA MET A 46 -9.32 3.82 7.92
C MET A 46 -9.71 4.96 6.97
N LEU A 47 -10.40 5.98 7.47
CA LEU A 47 -10.77 7.15 6.67
C LEU A 47 -9.53 7.91 6.19
N ALA A 48 -8.55 8.11 7.07
CA ALA A 48 -7.28 8.74 6.72
C ALA A 48 -6.50 7.91 5.68
N ALA A 49 -6.45 6.58 5.84
CA ALA A 49 -5.79 5.68 4.89
C ALA A 49 -6.42 5.72 3.50
N LEU A 50 -7.74 5.82 3.39
CA LEU A 50 -8.45 5.97 2.10
C LEU A 50 -8.07 7.27 1.40
N GLY A 51 -8.05 8.40 2.12
CA GLY A 51 -7.65 9.69 1.58
C GLY A 51 -6.19 9.71 1.12
N LEU A 52 -5.28 9.21 1.97
CA LEU A 52 -3.85 9.18 1.70
C LEU A 52 -3.47 8.20 0.61
N ALA A 53 -4.19 7.09 0.45
CA ALA A 53 -3.96 6.17 -0.64
C ALA A 53 -4.10 6.85 -2.01
N ARG A 54 -5.07 7.75 -2.16
CA ARG A 54 -5.24 8.54 -3.39
C ARG A 54 -4.01 9.41 -3.64
N TRP A 55 -3.52 10.12 -2.62
CA TRP A 55 -2.33 10.97 -2.70
C TRP A 55 -1.08 10.17 -3.08
N VAL A 56 -0.81 9.06 -2.39
CA VAL A 56 0.35 8.19 -2.67
C VAL A 56 0.27 7.60 -4.08
N THR A 57 -0.92 7.21 -4.55
CA THR A 57 -1.08 6.68 -5.91
C THR A 57 -0.92 7.75 -6.99
N ALA A 58 -1.41 8.98 -6.76
CA ALA A 58 -1.28 10.09 -7.69
C ALA A 58 0.18 10.55 -7.85
N ALA A 59 0.95 10.51 -6.78
CA ALA A 59 2.37 10.89 -6.78
C ALA A 59 3.31 9.84 -7.41
N ALA A 60 2.78 8.67 -7.82
CA ALA A 60 3.56 7.54 -8.30
C ALA A 60 3.32 7.30 -9.80
N PRO A 61 3.99 8.05 -10.71
CA PRO A 61 3.78 7.97 -12.16
C PRO A 61 3.95 6.54 -12.71
N ALA A 62 3.31 6.27 -13.85
CA ALA A 62 3.42 5.02 -14.57
C ALA A 62 4.88 4.81 -15.03
N PRO A 63 5.52 3.69 -14.69
CA PRO A 63 6.97 3.56 -14.88
C PRO A 63 7.34 3.21 -16.33
N ALA A 64 8.38 3.87 -16.86
CA ALA A 64 9.15 3.39 -18.01
C ALA A 64 10.62 3.10 -17.62
N GLY A 65 11.03 1.83 -17.65
CA GLY A 65 12.43 1.42 -17.50
C GLY A 65 13.15 1.90 -16.22
N ARG A 66 14.21 2.71 -16.37
CA ARG A 66 15.08 3.22 -15.28
C ARG A 66 14.34 4.02 -14.21
N GLU A 67 13.12 4.46 -14.47
CA GLU A 67 12.29 5.21 -13.53
C GLU A 67 11.82 4.40 -12.31
N GLN A 68 11.95 3.07 -12.32
CA GLN A 68 11.52 2.25 -11.18
C GLN A 68 12.28 2.56 -9.88
N TYR A 69 13.58 2.90 -9.95
CA TYR A 69 14.35 3.30 -8.77
C TYR A 69 13.96 4.70 -8.28
N ALA A 70 13.77 5.65 -9.19
CA ALA A 70 13.28 6.99 -8.87
C ALA A 70 11.91 6.93 -8.19
N ARG A 71 11.07 5.97 -8.58
CA ARG A 71 9.76 5.73 -7.97
C ARG A 71 9.87 5.23 -6.53
N VAL A 72 10.76 4.29 -6.22
CA VAL A 72 10.95 3.80 -4.83
C VAL A 72 11.37 4.95 -3.91
N ARG A 73 12.31 5.80 -4.37
CA ARG A 73 12.77 6.98 -3.63
C ARG A 73 11.66 8.00 -3.36
N ARG A 74 10.60 8.04 -4.18
CA ARG A 74 9.43 8.91 -3.98
C ARG A 74 8.34 8.23 -3.16
N VAL A 75 8.04 6.96 -3.41
CA VAL A 75 6.95 6.24 -2.73
C VAL A 75 7.28 5.97 -1.28
N TRP A 76 8.53 5.65 -0.95
CA TRP A 76 8.93 5.41 0.44
C TRP A 76 8.63 6.58 1.38
N PRO A 77 9.13 7.81 1.15
CA PRO A 77 8.85 8.92 2.05
C PRO A 77 7.35 9.25 2.11
N LEU A 78 6.60 9.06 1.01
CA LEU A 78 5.15 9.27 1.00
C LEU A 78 4.40 8.24 1.87
N MET A 79 4.81 6.96 1.82
CA MET A 79 4.26 5.92 2.69
C MET A 79 4.59 6.21 4.14
N SER A 80 5.84 6.54 4.46
CA SER A 80 6.28 6.87 5.81
C SER A 80 5.53 8.09 6.37
N ALA A 81 5.40 9.15 5.58
CA ALA A 81 4.64 10.35 5.95
C ALA A 81 3.15 10.05 6.13
N GLY A 82 2.57 9.24 5.25
CA GLY A 82 1.18 8.79 5.37
C GLY A 82 0.93 8.00 6.66
N LEU A 83 1.83 7.08 7.01
CA LEU A 83 1.76 6.32 8.25
C LEU A 83 1.87 7.22 9.48
N LEU A 84 2.85 8.13 9.51
CA LEU A 84 3.04 9.06 10.62
C LEU A 84 1.81 9.98 10.80
N LEU A 85 1.22 10.44 9.70
CA LEU A 85 0.00 11.25 9.74
C LEU A 85 -1.20 10.47 10.27
N ILE A 86 -1.41 9.22 9.82
CA ILE A 86 -2.47 8.36 10.34
C ILE A 86 -2.29 8.15 11.85
N PHE A 87 -1.07 7.78 12.27
CA PHE A 87 -0.73 7.61 13.68
C PHE A 87 -0.99 8.87 14.50
N THR A 88 -0.58 10.03 14.00
CA THR A 88 -0.80 11.33 14.66
C THR A 88 -2.28 11.60 14.85
N ILE A 89 -3.10 11.34 13.83
CA ILE A 89 -4.55 11.53 13.92
C ILE A 89 -5.18 10.56 14.94
N GLN A 90 -4.71 9.31 14.99
CA GLN A 90 -5.20 8.32 15.96
C GLN A 90 -4.90 8.74 17.39
N GLU A 91 -3.65 9.12 17.67
CA GLU A 91 -3.21 9.57 18.99
C GLU A 91 -3.93 10.85 19.43
N LEU A 92 -4.13 11.81 18.52
CA LEU A 92 -4.90 13.02 18.83
C LEU A 92 -6.36 12.70 19.13
N ALA A 93 -6.97 11.77 18.39
CA ALA A 93 -8.34 11.35 18.65
C ALA A 93 -8.49 10.60 19.98
N GLU A 94 -7.50 9.79 20.34
CA GLU A 94 -7.44 9.11 21.64
C GLU A 94 -7.26 10.10 22.79
N GLY A 95 -6.36 11.09 22.65
CA GLY A 95 -6.17 12.16 23.63
C GLY A 95 -7.45 12.96 23.88
N LEU A 96 -8.12 13.41 22.80
CA LEU A 96 -9.39 14.14 22.91
C LEU A 96 -10.50 13.35 23.60
N ALA A 97 -10.43 12.02 23.58
CA ALA A 97 -11.44 11.15 24.13
C ALA A 97 -11.05 10.53 25.49
N SER A 98 -9.87 10.86 26.04
CA SER A 98 -9.42 10.45 27.36
C SER A 98 -8.93 11.65 28.19
N PRO A 99 -9.69 12.06 29.23
CA PRO A 99 -9.32 13.20 30.08
C PRO A 99 -7.98 13.06 30.82
N ALA A 100 -7.41 11.86 30.89
CA ALA A 100 -6.15 11.57 31.56
C ALA A 100 -4.93 11.56 30.62
N HIS A 101 -5.14 11.64 29.30
CA HIS A 101 -4.04 11.62 28.33
C HIS A 101 -3.48 13.02 28.03
N PRO A 102 -2.16 13.16 27.83
CA PRO A 102 -1.60 14.42 27.37
C PRO A 102 -2.18 14.83 26.02
N ASP A 103 -2.77 16.02 25.94
CA ASP A 103 -3.38 16.52 24.72
C ASP A 103 -2.36 16.98 23.67
N GLY A 104 -2.81 17.02 22.41
CA GLY A 104 -2.07 17.64 21.31
C GLY A 104 -0.76 16.93 20.97
N LEU A 105 0.26 17.69 20.57
CA LEU A 105 1.55 17.13 20.16
C LEU A 105 2.33 16.48 21.31
N ALA A 106 2.02 16.85 22.56
CA ALA A 106 2.61 16.23 23.73
C ALA A 106 2.16 14.78 23.89
N GLY A 107 0.90 14.44 23.53
CA GLY A 107 0.44 13.04 23.47
C GLY A 107 1.11 12.23 22.37
N VAL A 108 1.31 12.86 21.19
CA VAL A 108 1.89 12.20 20.01
C VAL A 108 3.39 11.91 20.18
N PHE A 109 4.15 12.88 20.70
CA PHE A 109 5.61 12.80 20.78
C PHE A 109 6.16 12.65 22.21
N GLY A 110 5.34 12.78 23.23
CA GLY A 110 5.69 12.51 24.63
C GLY A 110 5.77 11.01 24.94
N GLN A 111 6.35 10.67 26.11
CA GLN A 111 6.48 9.29 26.61
C GLN A 111 6.87 8.26 25.52
N GLY A 112 8.00 8.48 24.86
CA GLY A 112 8.51 7.58 23.81
C GLY A 112 7.90 7.80 22.43
N GLY A 113 6.95 8.72 22.24
CA GLY A 113 6.31 9.02 20.96
C GLY A 113 7.29 9.42 19.84
N ALA A 114 8.47 9.96 20.16
CA ALA A 114 9.54 10.21 19.18
C ALA A 114 9.99 8.96 18.41
N ILE A 115 9.85 7.75 18.98
CA ILE A 115 10.18 6.49 18.30
C ILE A 115 9.23 6.18 17.14
N SER A 116 8.05 6.80 17.10
CA SER A 116 7.09 6.64 16.00
C SER A 116 7.66 7.10 14.66
N VAL A 117 8.57 8.08 14.65
CA VAL A 117 9.20 8.58 13.41
C VAL A 117 10.10 7.53 12.75
N PRO A 118 11.13 6.96 13.42
CA PRO A 118 11.93 5.89 12.84
C PRO A 118 11.11 4.62 12.56
N LEU A 119 10.11 4.28 13.38
CA LEU A 119 9.21 3.16 13.10
C LEU A 119 8.38 3.39 11.84
N ALA A 120 7.80 4.58 11.66
CA ALA A 120 7.04 4.92 10.46
C ALA A 120 7.93 4.85 9.20
N ALA A 121 9.18 5.27 9.30
CA ALA A 121 10.15 5.14 8.22
C ALA A 121 10.45 3.68 7.87
N ALA A 122 10.64 2.82 8.88
CA ALA A 122 10.90 1.40 8.70
C ALA A 122 9.69 0.65 8.11
N VAL A 123 8.49 0.86 8.67
CA VAL A 123 7.25 0.27 8.17
C VAL A 123 6.95 0.78 6.75
N GLY A 124 7.11 2.08 6.49
CA GLY A 124 6.95 2.65 5.15
C GLY A 124 7.90 2.04 4.12
N ALA A 125 9.14 1.71 4.51
CA ALA A 125 10.09 1.00 3.66
C ALA A 125 9.59 -0.42 3.34
N LEU A 126 9.14 -1.17 4.36
CA LEU A 126 8.58 -2.52 4.19
C LEU A 126 7.36 -2.52 3.26
N LEU A 127 6.42 -1.58 3.44
CA LEU A 127 5.26 -1.44 2.56
C LEU A 127 5.68 -1.13 1.12
N THR A 128 6.68 -0.27 0.93
CA THR A 128 7.21 0.07 -0.40
C THR A 128 7.83 -1.14 -1.09
N VAL A 129 8.57 -1.97 -0.34
CA VAL A 129 9.10 -3.26 -0.83
C VAL A 129 7.95 -4.20 -1.18
N GLY A 130 6.93 -4.33 -0.32
CA GLY A 130 5.75 -5.16 -0.58
C GLY A 130 5.02 -4.78 -1.87
N VAL A 131 4.80 -3.48 -2.11
CA VAL A 131 4.21 -2.97 -3.36
C VAL A 131 5.08 -3.33 -4.57
N ARG A 132 6.41 -3.26 -4.44
CA ARG A 132 7.34 -3.61 -5.50
C ARG A 132 7.29 -5.10 -5.82
N VAL A 133 7.29 -5.96 -4.80
CA VAL A 133 7.18 -7.42 -4.96
C VAL A 133 5.86 -7.78 -5.63
N ALA A 134 4.74 -7.24 -5.14
CA ALA A 134 3.41 -7.49 -5.72
C ALA A 134 3.36 -7.13 -7.22
N ARG A 135 3.91 -5.98 -7.60
CA ARG A 135 3.99 -5.57 -9.02
C ARG A 135 4.86 -6.51 -9.85
N ARG A 136 6.00 -6.97 -9.31
CA ARG A 136 6.88 -7.92 -10.02
C ARG A 136 6.20 -9.28 -10.22
N LEU A 137 5.39 -9.72 -9.26
CA LEU A 137 4.57 -10.93 -9.39
C LEU A 137 3.47 -10.74 -10.45
N GLU A 138 2.83 -9.57 -10.51
CA GLU A 138 1.86 -9.23 -11.56
C GLU A 138 2.51 -9.19 -12.96
N ASP A 139 3.71 -8.61 -13.09
CA ASP A 139 4.45 -8.52 -14.35
C ASP A 139 4.95 -9.89 -14.86
N THR A 140 5.17 -10.84 -13.95
CA THR A 140 5.64 -12.21 -14.28
C THR A 140 4.50 -13.19 -14.53
N ALA A 141 3.28 -12.87 -14.10
CA ALA A 141 2.11 -13.71 -14.36
C ALA A 141 1.72 -13.65 -15.85
N PRO A 142 1.80 -14.76 -16.61
CA PRO A 142 1.39 -14.79 -18.01
C PRO A 142 -0.13 -14.98 -18.10
N VAL A 143 -0.93 -14.00 -17.66
CA VAL A 143 -2.39 -14.07 -17.79
C VAL A 143 -2.85 -12.91 -18.66
N ARG A 144 -2.74 -13.10 -19.98
CA ARG A 144 -3.51 -12.33 -20.95
C ARG A 144 -4.78 -13.11 -21.25
N VAL A 145 -5.88 -12.76 -20.59
CA VAL A 145 -7.21 -13.22 -21.02
C VAL A 145 -7.51 -12.47 -22.31
N ARG A 146 -7.25 -13.10 -23.46
CA ARG A 146 -7.74 -12.60 -24.75
C ARG A 146 -9.19 -13.03 -24.86
N VAL A 147 -10.12 -12.11 -24.62
CA VAL A 147 -11.52 -12.32 -24.98
C VAL A 147 -11.58 -12.20 -26.50
N ASP A 148 -11.90 -13.30 -27.17
CA ASP A 148 -12.08 -13.29 -28.62
C ASP A 148 -13.44 -12.63 -28.94
N PRO A 149 -13.47 -11.45 -29.58
CA PRO A 149 -14.72 -10.76 -29.88
C PRO A 149 -15.61 -11.55 -30.86
N GLY A 150 -15.05 -12.53 -31.58
CA GLY A 150 -15.81 -13.43 -32.47
C GLY A 150 -16.68 -14.46 -31.75
N LEU A 151 -16.53 -14.62 -30.42
CA LEU A 151 -17.32 -15.53 -29.60
C LEU A 151 -18.51 -14.84 -28.89
N ILE A 152 -18.74 -13.55 -29.14
CA ILE A 152 -19.98 -12.88 -28.73
C ILE A 152 -21.09 -13.30 -29.71
N LEU A 153 -21.61 -14.51 -29.52
CA LEU A 153 -22.83 -14.96 -30.19
C LEU A 153 -24.02 -14.13 -29.66
N PRO A 154 -24.73 -13.38 -30.52
CA PRO A 154 -25.95 -12.72 -30.09
C PRO A 154 -27.03 -13.78 -29.85
N GLY A 155 -27.46 -13.95 -28.60
CA GLY A 155 -28.79 -14.51 -28.32
C GLY A 155 -28.91 -15.79 -27.50
N THR A 156 -27.93 -16.23 -26.70
CA THR A 156 -28.17 -17.35 -25.75
C THR A 156 -27.81 -16.99 -24.30
N PRO A 157 -28.81 -16.86 -23.39
CA PRO A 157 -28.59 -16.62 -21.98
C PRO A 157 -28.45 -17.96 -21.24
N CYS A 158 -27.42 -18.74 -21.53
CA CYS A 158 -27.03 -19.82 -20.62
C CYS A 158 -25.61 -20.30 -20.88
N LEU A 159 -24.73 -20.04 -19.90
CA LEU A 159 -23.61 -20.89 -19.49
C LEU A 159 -22.71 -21.46 -20.60
N ALA A 160 -21.65 -20.73 -20.96
CA ALA A 160 -20.32 -21.31 -21.12
C ALA A 160 -19.29 -20.18 -21.30
N ALA A 161 -18.86 -19.57 -20.19
CA ALA A 161 -17.58 -18.89 -20.16
C ALA A 161 -16.47 -19.95 -20.23
N ALA A 162 -16.24 -20.50 -21.43
CA ALA A 162 -15.05 -21.28 -21.70
C ALA A 162 -13.86 -20.31 -21.73
N VAL A 163 -13.36 -19.96 -20.55
CA VAL A 163 -12.09 -19.24 -20.39
C VAL A 163 -10.99 -20.23 -20.76
N ALA A 164 -10.69 -20.33 -22.05
CA ALA A 164 -9.48 -21.00 -22.50
C ALA A 164 -8.28 -20.13 -22.06
N ALA A 165 -7.75 -20.42 -20.88
CA ALA A 165 -6.46 -19.90 -20.46
C ALA A 165 -5.37 -20.57 -21.31
N VAL A 166 -5.17 -20.08 -22.54
CA VAL A 166 -4.08 -20.55 -23.39
C VAL A 166 -2.80 -19.87 -22.90
N PRO A 167 -1.81 -20.61 -22.36
CA PRO A 167 -0.52 -20.02 -22.05
C PRO A 167 0.14 -19.58 -23.35
N LEU A 168 0.22 -18.27 -23.57
CA LEU A 168 1.02 -17.71 -24.66
C LEU A 168 2.50 -17.88 -24.32
N LEU A 169 3.06 -19.03 -24.72
CA LEU A 169 4.50 -19.20 -24.88
C LEU A 169 4.98 -18.12 -25.86
N ARG A 170 5.73 -17.14 -25.35
CA ARG A 170 6.41 -16.15 -26.18
C ARG A 170 7.45 -16.89 -27.02
N ALA A 171 7.13 -17.18 -28.28
CA ALA A 171 8.14 -17.51 -29.27
C ALA A 171 8.96 -16.23 -29.55
N PRO A 172 10.28 -16.20 -29.25
CA PRO A 172 11.13 -15.10 -29.64
C PRO A 172 11.56 -15.33 -31.09
N LEU A 173 10.67 -15.08 -32.05
CA LEU A 173 11.03 -15.15 -33.47
C LEU A 173 11.41 -13.77 -33.99
N ALA A 174 12.73 -13.55 -33.97
CA ALA A 174 13.53 -12.90 -35.00
C ALA A 174 12.77 -12.07 -36.06
N ALA A 175 12.76 -10.75 -35.89
CA ALA A 175 12.52 -9.79 -36.98
C ALA A 175 13.84 -9.11 -37.36
N ASN A 176 14.79 -9.91 -37.88
CA ASN A 176 16.03 -9.44 -38.51
C ASN A 176 16.10 -9.93 -39.97
N LEU A 177 15.07 -9.59 -40.76
CA LEU A 177 15.07 -9.79 -42.20
C LEU A 177 14.55 -8.54 -42.91
N ALA A 178 15.26 -7.42 -42.77
CA ALA A 178 15.20 -6.34 -43.75
C ALA A 178 16.45 -6.47 -44.64
N GLY A 179 16.26 -7.12 -45.78
CA GLY A 179 17.28 -7.41 -46.77
C GLY A 179 17.93 -6.16 -47.35
N ARG A 180 19.24 -6.29 -47.62
CA ARG A 180 19.97 -5.38 -48.50
C ARG A 180 19.44 -5.55 -49.92
N GLY A 181 19.00 -4.46 -50.57
CA GLY A 181 18.72 -4.46 -52.00
C GLY A 181 20.01 -4.54 -52.84
N PRO A 182 19.99 -5.10 -54.06
CA PRO A 182 21.18 -5.30 -54.87
C PRO A 182 21.72 -3.98 -55.47
N PRO A 183 23.02 -3.93 -55.82
CA PRO A 183 23.66 -2.75 -56.41
C PRO A 183 23.18 -2.51 -57.85
N ARG A 184 23.07 -1.25 -58.25
CA ARG A 184 22.84 -0.85 -59.64
C ARG A 184 24.19 -0.72 -60.36
N ALA A 185 24.25 -1.30 -61.56
CA ALA A 185 25.34 -1.15 -62.52
C ALA A 185 25.36 0.25 -63.15
#